data_AF-A0A1G6IXZ1-F1
#
_entry.id   AF-A0A1G6IXZ1-F1
#
_cell.length_a   1.000
_cell.length_b   1.000
_cell.length_c   1.000
_cell.angle_alpha   90.00
_cell.angle_beta   90.00
_cell.angle_gamma   90.00
#
_symmetry.space_group_name_H-M   'P 1'
#
loop_
_entity.id
_entity.type
_entity.pdbx_description
1 polymer ?
#
loop_
_entity_poly.entity_id
_entity_poly.type
_entity_poly.pdbx_seq_one_letter_code
_entity_poly.pdbx_strand_id
1 'polypeptide(L)' 'MTRTSLDDAQWVSLMLVMQQIPLVWKRDDVALRRFVEAALWICRTGAPWRDLPDGLGLWSSVYHRWRRWCLRGWWEVIFQ' A
#
# COMPACT_ATOMS: atom_id res chain seq x y z
N MET A 1 0.94 -9.71 18.91
CA MET A 1 0.40 -9.15 17.65
C MET A 1 1.44 -8.22 17.05
N THR A 2 2.25 -8.71 16.11
CA THR A 2 3.16 -7.88 15.31
C THR A 2 2.33 -6.99 14.38
N ARG A 3 2.00 -5.76 14.85
CA ARG A 3 1.11 -4.77 14.20
C ARG A 3 1.67 -4.13 12.92
N THR A 4 2.54 -4.84 12.19
CA THR A 4 3.33 -4.28 11.08
C THR A 4 2.95 -4.86 9.72
N SER A 5 2.28 -6.01 9.66
CA SER A 5 1.94 -6.73 8.42
C SER A 5 0.44 -6.95 8.31
N LEU A 6 -0.10 -6.86 7.09
CA LEU A 6 -1.48 -7.29 6.80
C LEU A 6 -1.54 -8.81 6.99
N ASP A 7 -2.59 -9.33 7.62
CA ASP A 7 -2.83 -10.76 7.57
C ASP A 7 -3.36 -11.17 6.17
N ASP A 8 -3.32 -12.46 5.86
CA ASP A 8 -3.71 -12.95 4.54
C ASP A 8 -5.19 -12.73 4.23
N ALA A 9 -6.06 -12.75 5.25
CA ALA A 9 -7.50 -12.52 5.06
C ALA A 9 -7.79 -11.05 4.72
N GLN A 10 -7.16 -10.12 5.44
CA GLN A 10 -7.17 -8.69 5.15
C GLN A 10 -6.61 -8.41 3.76
N TRP A 11 -5.54 -9.10 3.38
CA TRP A 11 -4.96 -8.96 2.05
C TRP A 11 -5.94 -9.40 0.96
N VAL A 12 -6.59 -10.55 1.12
CA VAL A 12 -7.59 -11.04 0.17
C VAL A 12 -8.76 -10.05 0.04
N SER A 13 -9.25 -9.49 1.15
CA SER A 13 -10.32 -8.49 1.10
C SER A 13 -9.91 -7.23 0.33
N LEU A 14 -8.70 -6.72 0.55
CA LEU A 14 -8.17 -5.57 -0.21
C LEU A 14 -8.01 -5.91 -1.70
N MET A 15 -7.55 -7.12 -2.01
CA MET A 15 -7.38 -7.59 -3.39
C MET A 15 -8.68 -7.63 -4.17
N LEU A 16 -9.80 -8.01 -3.54
CA LEU A 16 -11.11 -8.01 -4.22
C LEU A 16 -11.50 -6.62 -4.74
N VAL A 17 -11.19 -5.56 -3.98
CA VAL A 17 -11.45 -4.18 -4.41
C VAL A 17 -10.40 -3.71 -5.41
N MET A 18 -9.12 -3.96 -5.15
CA MET A 18 -8.02 -3.52 -6.02
C MET A 18 -8.06 -4.13 -7.41
N GLN A 19 -8.57 -5.35 -7.57
CA GLN A 19 -8.76 -5.99 -8.88
C GLN A 19 -9.79 -5.28 -9.75
N GLN A 20 -10.69 -4.49 -9.16
CA GLN A 20 -11.68 -3.70 -9.89
C GLN A 20 -11.10 -2.37 -10.40
N ILE A 21 -9.92 -1.95 -9.92
CA ILE A 21 -9.30 -0.68 -10.29
C ILE A 21 -8.37 -0.88 -11.49
N PRO A 22 -8.67 -0.30 -12.67
CA PRO A 22 -7.82 -0.46 -13.84
C PRO A 22 -6.44 0.15 -13.59
N LEU A 23 -5.37 -0.55 -14.01
CA LEU A 23 -3.97 -0.14 -13.89
C LEU A 23 -3.37 -0.12 -12.47
N VAL A 24 -4.12 -0.50 -11.42
CA VAL A 24 -3.56 -0.78 -10.07
C VAL A 24 -2.64 -1.99 -10.11
N TRP A 25 -3.05 -2.98 -10.91
CA TRP A 25 -2.42 -4.28 -10.99
C TRP A 25 -1.25 -4.29 -11.99
N LYS A 26 -0.09 -4.68 -11.50
CA LYS A 26 1.02 -5.18 -12.31
C LYS A 26 1.42 -6.52 -11.70
N ARG A 27 1.30 -7.61 -12.47
CA ARG A 27 1.99 -8.94 -12.46
C ARG A 27 2.59 -9.57 -11.17
N ASP A 28 2.70 -8.88 -10.04
CA ASP A 28 3.40 -9.27 -8.82
C ASP A 28 2.58 -8.83 -7.58
N ASP A 29 1.88 -9.80 -6.99
CA ASP A 29 1.08 -9.64 -5.78
C ASP A 29 1.92 -9.27 -4.55
N VAL A 30 3.11 -9.86 -4.43
CA VAL A 30 4.01 -9.65 -3.29
C VAL A 30 4.51 -8.20 -3.26
N ALA A 31 4.89 -7.67 -4.43
CA ALA A 31 5.30 -6.27 -4.54
C ALA A 31 4.14 -5.29 -4.29
N LEU A 32 2.91 -5.65 -4.67
CA LEU A 32 1.73 -4.85 -4.38
C LEU A 32 1.41 -4.86 -2.88
N ARG A 33 1.43 -6.03 -2.24
CA ARG A 33 1.25 -6.16 -0.78
C ARG A 33 2.24 -5.35 0.00
N ARG A 34 3.54 -5.50 -0.31
CA ARG A 34 4.60 -4.74 0.36
C ARG A 34 4.40 -3.23 0.24
N PHE A 35 3.98 -2.76 -0.94
CA PHE A 35 3.67 -1.34 -1.15
C PHE A 35 2.49 -0.86 -0.28
N VAL A 36 1.41 -1.65 -0.21
CA VAL A 36 0.24 -1.29 0.61
C VAL A 36 0.60 -1.30 2.10
N GLU A 37 1.39 -2.27 2.55
CA GLU A 37 1.92 -2.30 3.92
C GLU A 37 2.79 -1.08 4.23
N ALA A 38 3.65 -0.66 3.30
CA ALA A 38 4.45 0.56 3.42
C ALA A 38 3.58 1.81 3.57
N ALA A 39 2.54 1.94 2.73
CA ALA A 39 1.59 3.05 2.80
C ALA A 39 0.83 3.06 4.13
N LEU A 40 0.33 1.90 4.58
CA LEU A 40 -0.36 1.76 5.86
C LEU A 40 0.54 2.06 7.05
N TRP A 41 1.83 1.70 6.98
CA TRP A 41 2.80 2.04 8.04
C TRP A 41 2.95 3.55 8.18
N ILE A 42 3.09 4.29 7.06
CA ILE A 42 3.16 5.75 7.08
C ILE A 42 1.86 6.36 7.61
N CYS A 43 0.70 5.91 7.12
CA CYS A 43 -0.59 6.42 7.61
C CYS A 43 -0.80 6.19 9.11
N ARG A 44 -0.30 5.08 9.64
CA ARG A 44 -0.43 4.72 11.07
C ARG A 44 0.53 5.49 11.96
N THR A 45 1.76 5.70 11.50
CA THR A 45 2.83 6.30 12.32
C THR A 45 2.90 7.82 12.18
N GLY A 46 2.44 8.36 11.05
CA GLY A 46 2.66 9.76 10.69
C GLY A 46 4.14 10.11 10.46
N ALA A 47 5.02 9.11 10.39
CA ALA A 47 6.45 9.32 10.23
C ALA A 47 6.75 9.97 8.87
N PRO A 48 7.82 10.77 8.78
CA PRO A 48 8.33 11.25 7.50
C PRO A 48 8.58 10.08 6.54
N TRP A 49 8.28 10.26 5.25
CA TRP A 49 8.52 9.23 4.24
C TRP A 49 9.96 8.72 4.24
N ARG A 50 10.94 9.59 4.54
CA ARG A 50 12.37 9.24 4.59
C ARG A 50 12.71 8.21 5.67
N ASP A 51 11.85 8.07 6.68
CA ASP A 51 12.05 7.14 7.80
C ASP A 51 11.32 5.80 7.56
N LEU A 52 10.80 5.58 6.35
CA LEU A 52 10.20 4.31 5.98
C LEU A 52 11.25 3.18 6.14
N PRO A 53 10.93 2.09 6.88
CA PRO A 53 11.85 0.97 7.03
C PRO A 53 12.22 0.33 5.69
N ASP A 54 13.51 0.06 5.48
CA ASP A 54 14.03 -0.53 4.23
C ASP A 54 13.35 -1.86 3.85
N GLY A 55 12.88 -2.63 4.83
CA GLY A 55 12.12 -3.87 4.62
C GLY A 55 10.79 -3.68 3.88
N LEU A 56 10.21 -2.47 3.93
CA LEU A 56 8.98 -2.11 3.21
C LEU A 56 9.25 -1.52 1.82
N GLY A 57 10.53 -1.39 1.45
CA GLY A 57 10.99 -0.91 0.16
C GLY A 57 11.50 0.53 0.18
N LEU A 58 11.99 0.99 -0.97
CA LEU A 58 12.59 2.31 -1.10
C LEU A 58 11.54 3.42 -0.93
N TRP A 59 11.74 4.29 0.06
CA TRP A 59 10.78 5.35 0.40
C TRP A 59 10.35 6.21 -0.80
N SER A 60 11.27 6.54 -1.70
CA SER A 60 10.99 7.39 -2.85
C SER A 60 10.04 6.68 -3.81
N SER A 61 10.25 5.40 -4.11
CA SER A 61 9.38 4.59 -4.95
C SER A 61 7.98 4.45 -4.35
N VAL A 62 7.90 4.19 -3.04
CA VAL A 62 6.63 4.08 -2.31
C VAL A 62 5.89 5.42 -2.35
N TYR A 63 6.54 6.53 -2.00
CA TYR A 63 5.94 7.86 -2.02
C TYR A 63 5.39 8.23 -3.39
N HIS A 64 6.17 8.05 -4.47
CA HIS A 64 5.69 8.38 -5.81
C HIS A 64 4.48 7.54 -6.23
N ARG A 65 4.45 6.26 -5.86
CA ARG A 65 3.29 5.39 -6.13
C ARG A 65 2.08 5.79 -5.29
N TRP A 66 2.28 6.04 -4.00
CA TRP A 66 1.25 6.50 -3.07
C TRP A 66 0.61 7.81 -3.57
N ARG A 67 1.43 8.80 -3.94
CA ARG A 67 0.97 10.08 -4.48
C ARG A 67 0.17 9.90 -5.77
N ARG A 68 0.58 8.99 -6.67
CA ARG A 68 -0.19 8.67 -7.88
C ARG A 68 -1.56 8.08 -7.55
N TRP A 69 -1.65 7.26 -6.52
CA TRP A 69 -2.93 6.67 -6.08
C TRP A 69 -3.85 7.74 -5.48
N CYS A 70 -3.32 8.66 -4.66
CA CYS A 70 -4.07 9.82 -4.16
C CYS A 70 -4.63 10.66 -5.29
N LEU A 71 -3.79 11.03 -6.28
CA LEU A 71 -4.22 11.85 -7.41
C LEU A 71 -5.28 11.18 -8.29
N ARG A 72 -5.39 9.84 -8.24
CA ARG A 72 -6.40 9.07 -8.97
C ARG A 72 -7.64 8.75 -8.14
N GLY A 73 -7.68 9.14 -6.87
CA GLY A 73 -8.78 8.82 -5.97
C GLY A 73 -8.86 7.33 -5.58
N TRP A 74 -7.77 6.58 -5.72
CA TRP A 74 -7.80 5.12 -5.53
C TRP A 74 -7.83 4.71 -4.06
N TRP A 75 -7.25 5.52 -3.17
CA TRP A 75 -7.27 5.21 -1.74
C TRP A 75 -8.69 5.31 -1.17
N GLU A 76 -9.47 6.27 -1.67
CA GLU A 76 -10.86 6.46 -1.36
C GLU A 76 -11.67 5.23 -1.80
N VAL A 77 -11.45 4.72 -3.02
CA VAL A 77 -12.12 3.50 -3.50
C VAL A 77 -11.77 2.27 -2.65
N ILE A 78 -10.51 2.15 -2.21
CA ILE A 78 -10.03 0.98 -1.46
C ILE A 78 -10.53 0.98 -0.01
N PHE A 79 -10.70 2.15 0.61
CA PHE A 79 -11.03 2.30 2.03
C PHE A 79 -12.43 2.89 2.30
N GLN A 80 -13.30 2.92 1.30
CA GLN A 80 -14.73 3.22 1.46
C GLN A 80 -15.48 2.02 2.04
#